data_AF-A0A200H448-F1
#
_entry.id   AF-A0A200H448-F1
#
_cell.length_a   1.000
_cell.length_b   1.000
_cell.length_c   1.000
_cell.angle_alpha   90.00
_cell.angle_beta   90.00
_cell.angle_gamma   90.00
#
_symmetry.space_group_name_H-M   'P 1'
#
loop_
_entity.id
_entity.type
_entity.pdbx_description
1 polymer ?
#
loop_
_entity_poly.entity_id
_entity_poly.type
_entity_poly.pdbx_seq_one_letter_code
_entity_poly.pdbx_strand_id
1 'polypeptide(L)'
;MFELVVSVITGAVTMPLQVDIAPNSDGLPGIAQLRTIVGAVMTIGLILSVLALVISAIVWGFGSNSSNPHLAGRGKLGVLISCAAAVICGASVTLINFFWNVGQQV
;
A
#
# COMPACT_ATOMS: atom_id res chain seq x y z
N MET A 1 -0.79 -10.68 53.88
CA MET A 1 0.62 -10.74 53.41
C MET A 1 0.72 -11.49 52.08
N PHE A 2 0.08 -12.64 51.90
CA PHE A 2 0.02 -13.39 50.64
C PHE A 2 -0.58 -12.61 49.45
N GLU A 3 -1.71 -11.92 49.66
CA GLU A 3 -2.37 -11.06 48.64
C GLU A 3 -1.49 -9.91 48.11
N LEU A 4 -0.64 -9.34 48.98
CA LEU A 4 0.29 -8.26 48.62
C LEU A 4 1.40 -8.77 47.68
N VAL A 5 1.86 -10.00 47.92
CA VAL A 5 2.86 -10.67 47.08
C VAL A 5 2.26 -11.02 45.72
N VAL A 6 1.01 -11.50 45.67
CA VAL A 6 0.30 -11.82 44.42
C VAL A 6 0.05 -10.56 43.56
N SER A 7 -0.35 -9.44 44.18
CA SER A 7 -0.55 -8.15 43.50
C SER A 7 0.74 -7.55 42.92
N VAL A 8 1.86 -7.65 43.63
CA VAL A 8 3.16 -7.16 43.13
C VAL A 8 3.68 -8.01 41.96
N ILE A 9 3.47 -9.33 42.01
CA ILE A 9 3.87 -10.24 40.93
C ILE A 9 2.98 -10.03 39.68
N THR A 10 1.66 -9.83 39.84
CA THR A 10 0.78 -9.50 38.70
C THR A 10 1.03 -8.09 38.13
N GLY A 11 1.43 -7.12 38.96
CA GLY A 11 1.83 -5.78 38.50
C GLY A 11 3.18 -5.75 37.74
N ALA A 12 4.13 -6.60 38.12
CA ALA A 12 5.42 -6.72 37.43
C ALA A 12 5.32 -7.44 36.08
N VAL A 13 4.35 -8.35 35.92
CA VAL A 13 4.11 -9.08 34.66
C VAL A 13 3.29 -8.26 33.65
N THR A 14 2.63 -7.18 34.09
CA THR A 14 1.78 -6.31 33.25
C THR A 14 2.44 -4.99 32.85
N MET A 15 3.72 -4.78 33.16
CA MET A 15 4.47 -3.67 32.56
C MET A 15 4.62 -3.99 31.07
N PRO A 16 3.89 -3.34 30.15
CA PRO A 16 4.23 -3.48 28.75
C PRO A 16 5.69 -3.04 28.65
N LEU A 17 6.53 -3.85 27.99
CA LEU A 17 7.84 -3.39 27.57
C LEU A 17 7.56 -2.16 26.69
N GLN A 18 7.66 -0.97 27.29
CA GLN A 18 7.44 0.31 26.63
C GLN A 18 8.60 0.51 25.67
N VAL A 19 8.48 -0.11 24.51
CA VAL A 19 9.39 0.00 23.39
C VAL A 19 8.99 1.28 22.64
N ASP A 20 9.36 2.42 23.22
CA ASP A 20 9.15 3.74 22.66
C ASP A 20 10.25 4.03 21.62
N ILE A 21 10.06 3.53 20.40
CA ILE A 21 10.86 3.97 19.24
C ILE A 21 10.09 5.10 18.56
N ALA A 22 10.47 6.32 18.90
CA ALA A 22 10.01 7.50 18.19
C ALA A 22 10.45 7.44 16.71
N PRO A 23 9.55 7.65 15.75
CA PRO A 23 9.89 7.74 14.34
C PRO A 23 10.88 8.89 14.11
N ASN A 24 12.07 8.60 13.62
CA ASN A 24 13.08 9.61 13.32
C ASN A 24 13.23 9.80 11.80
N SER A 25 13.33 11.06 11.39
CA SER A 25 13.59 11.47 10.00
C SER A 25 15.09 11.69 9.72
N ASP A 26 15.89 11.79 10.78
CA ASP A 26 17.26 12.34 10.73
C ASP A 26 18.34 11.30 11.06
N GLY A 27 17.94 10.08 11.42
CA GLY A 27 18.86 9.02 11.87
C GLY A 27 19.68 8.38 10.77
N LEU A 28 19.28 8.58 9.50
CA LEU A 28 19.98 8.07 8.33
C LEU A 28 20.22 9.23 7.34
N PRO A 29 21.49 9.68 7.17
CA PRO A 29 21.83 10.67 6.14
C PRO A 29 21.33 10.22 4.76
N GLY A 30 20.36 10.94 4.18
CA GLY A 30 19.77 10.65 2.87
C GLY A 30 18.33 10.12 2.85
N ILE A 31 17.64 9.98 4.00
CA ILE A 31 16.23 9.53 4.04
C ILE A 31 15.29 10.42 3.22
N ALA A 32 15.57 11.73 3.14
CA ALA A 32 14.78 12.70 2.38
C ALA A 32 14.82 12.42 0.87
N GLN A 33 16.00 12.07 0.34
CA GLN A 33 16.16 11.64 -1.06
C GLN A 33 15.42 10.33 -1.31
N LEU A 34 15.50 9.35 -0.39
CA LEU A 34 14.76 8.09 -0.52
C LEU A 34 13.25 8.31 -0.59
N ARG A 35 12.69 9.16 0.29
CA ARG A 35 11.27 9.54 0.26
C ARG A 35 10.89 10.23 -1.06
N THR A 36 11.75 11.10 -1.58
CA THR A 36 11.54 11.79 -2.85
C THR A 36 11.51 10.81 -4.03
N ILE A 37 12.45 9.86 -4.07
CA ILE A 37 12.50 8.81 -5.09
C ILE A 37 11.23 7.97 -5.05
N VAL A 38 10.79 7.52 -3.86
CA VAL A 38 9.54 6.76 -3.70
C VAL A 38 8.33 7.58 -4.16
N GLY A 39 8.27 8.87 -3.83
CA GLY A 39 7.23 9.77 -4.31
C GLY A 39 7.20 9.88 -5.84
N ALA A 40 8.35 9.93 -6.50
CA ALA A 40 8.44 9.92 -7.96
C ALA A 40 7.99 8.59 -8.58
N VAL A 41 8.29 7.45 -7.94
CA VAL A 41 7.84 6.13 -8.43
C VAL A 41 6.31 6.00 -8.42
N MET A 42 5.63 6.62 -7.45
CA MET A 42 4.16 6.63 -7.39
C MET A 42 3.54 7.30 -8.62
N THR A 43 4.07 8.46 -9.05
CA THR A 43 3.54 9.16 -10.22
C THR A 43 3.82 8.39 -11.51
N ILE A 44 5.02 7.81 -11.62
CA ILE A 44 5.39 6.94 -12.75
C ILE A 44 4.47 5.71 -12.81
N GLY A 45 4.16 5.09 -11.66
CA GLY A 45 3.26 3.94 -11.58
C GLY A 45 1.85 4.25 -12.11
N LEU A 46 1.29 5.42 -11.76
CA LEU A 46 0.00 5.87 -12.28
C LEU A 46 0.05 6.14 -13.79
N ILE A 47 1.10 6.79 -14.28
CA ILE A 47 1.28 7.05 -15.72
C ILE A 47 1.33 5.73 -16.50
N LEU A 48 2.10 4.75 -16.03
CA LEU A 48 2.20 3.43 -16.66
C LEU A 48 0.85 2.68 -16.65
N SER A 49 0.09 2.78 -15.57
CA SER A 49 -1.26 2.20 -15.49
C SER A 49 -2.20 2.79 -16.55
N VAL A 50 -2.18 4.10 -16.75
CA VAL A 50 -2.98 4.77 -17.80
C VAL A 50 -2.54 4.35 -19.19
N LEU A 51 -1.24 4.25 -19.47
CA LEU A 51 -0.74 3.76 -20.75
C LEU A 51 -1.22 2.32 -21.03
N ALA A 52 -1.18 1.44 -20.02
CA ALA A 52 -1.69 0.08 -20.14
C ALA A 52 -3.22 0.02 -20.38
N LEU A 53 -3.99 0.93 -19.75
CA LEU A 53 -5.43 1.07 -19.96
C LEU A 53 -5.74 1.45 -21.41
N VAL A 54 -5.01 2.41 -21.97
CA VAL A 54 -5.18 2.86 -23.36
C VAL A 54 -4.90 1.72 -24.34
N ILE A 55 -3.79 1.00 -24.17
CA ILE A 55 -3.44 -0.15 -25.03
C ILE A 55 -4.54 -1.23 -24.95
N SER A 56 -5.02 -1.53 -23.75
CA SER A 56 -6.08 -2.53 -23.54
C SER A 56 -7.41 -2.12 -24.18
N ALA A 57 -7.79 -0.83 -24.10
CA ALA A 57 -8.99 -0.28 -24.71
C ALA A 57 -8.95 -0.36 -26.24
N ILE A 58 -7.78 -0.11 -26.85
CA ILE A 58 -7.58 -0.24 -28.29
C ILE A 58 -7.76 -1.70 -28.73
N VAL A 59 -7.12 -2.64 -28.04
CA VAL A 59 -7.25 -4.09 -28.33
C VAL A 59 -8.70 -4.55 -28.18
N TRP A 60 -9.42 -4.04 -27.17
CA TRP A 60 -10.83 -4.32 -26.98
C TRP A 60 -11.68 -3.80 -28.15
N GLY A 61 -11.48 -2.54 -28.58
CA GLY A 61 -12.19 -1.93 -29.69
C GLY A 61 -12.02 -2.68 -31.01
N PHE A 62 -10.79 -3.05 -31.36
CA PHE A 62 -10.52 -3.85 -32.56
C PHE A 62 -11.05 -5.28 -32.45
N GLY A 63 -10.89 -5.92 -31.28
CA GLY A 63 -11.42 -7.26 -31.03
C GLY A 63 -12.95 -7.34 -31.12
N SER A 64 -13.64 -6.30 -30.63
CA SER A 64 -15.11 -6.19 -30.66
C SER A 64 -15.67 -5.97 -32.07
N ASN A 65 -14.95 -5.25 -32.95
CA ASN A 65 -15.38 -5.07 -34.34
C ASN A 65 -15.04 -6.29 -35.23
N SER A 66 -14.00 -7.04 -34.90
CA SER A 66 -13.56 -8.21 -35.68
C SER A 66 -14.35 -9.51 -35.39
N SER A 67 -15.33 -9.51 -34.49
CA SER A 67 -16.04 -10.72 -34.02
C SER A 67 -15.09 -11.84 -33.54
N ASN A 68 -13.88 -11.48 -33.10
CA ASN A 68 -12.86 -12.41 -32.63
C ASN A 68 -12.86 -12.46 -31.10
N PRO A 69 -13.51 -13.46 -30.46
CA PRO A 69 -13.76 -13.48 -29.01
C PRO A 69 -12.47 -13.56 -28.17
N HIS A 70 -11.37 -14.08 -28.73
CA HIS A 70 -10.09 -14.14 -28.04
C HIS A 70 -9.46 -12.75 -27.84
N LEU A 71 -9.50 -11.88 -28.87
CA LEU A 71 -8.98 -10.52 -28.75
C LEU A 71 -9.93 -9.62 -27.95
N ALA A 72 -11.24 -9.75 -28.17
CA ALA A 72 -12.24 -8.98 -27.42
C ALA A 72 -12.21 -9.30 -25.92
N GLY A 73 -12.03 -10.58 -25.56
CA GLY A 73 -11.90 -11.01 -24.16
C GLY A 73 -10.64 -10.51 -23.48
N ARG A 74 -9.48 -10.57 -24.16
CA ARG A 74 -8.20 -10.08 -23.63
C ARG A 74 -8.18 -8.57 -23.43
N GLY A 75 -8.84 -7.81 -24.30
CA GLY A 75 -9.00 -6.37 -24.14
C GLY A 75 -9.81 -5.99 -22.89
N LYS A 76 -10.96 -6.65 -22.66
CA LYS A 76 -11.79 -6.43 -21.46
C LYS A 76 -11.04 -6.71 -20.16
N LEU A 77 -10.32 -7.84 -20.13
CA LEU A 77 -9.52 -8.22 -18.97
C LEU A 77 -8.37 -7.24 -18.73
N GLY A 78 -7.70 -6.78 -19.80
CA GLY A 78 -6.63 -5.78 -19.72
C GLY A 78 -7.08 -4.46 -19.10
N VAL A 79 -8.27 -3.96 -19.48
CA VAL A 79 -8.85 -2.75 -18.87
C VAL A 79 -9.09 -2.97 -17.37
N LEU A 80 -9.65 -4.12 -16.98
CA LEU A 80 -9.92 -4.43 -15.58
C LEU A 80 -8.64 -4.48 -14.74
N ILE A 81 -7.59 -5.14 -15.23
CA ILE A 81 -6.28 -5.19 -14.54
C ILE A 81 -5.66 -3.81 -14.42
N SER A 82 -5.70 -3.00 -15.48
CA SER A 82 -5.13 -1.64 -15.45
C SER A 82 -5.81 -0.77 -14.39
N CYS A 83 -7.13 -0.86 -14.28
CA CYS A 83 -7.92 -0.13 -13.30
C CYS A 83 -7.62 -0.61 -11.88
N ALA A 84 -7.53 -1.92 -11.66
CA ALA A 84 -7.14 -2.50 -10.37
C ALA A 84 -5.74 -2.02 -9.94
N ALA A 85 -4.78 -2.00 -10.86
CA ALA A 85 -3.43 -1.50 -10.58
C ALA A 85 -3.42 -0.02 -10.20
N ALA A 86 -4.22 0.83 -10.87
CA ALA A 86 -4.35 2.24 -10.52
C ALA A 86 -4.91 2.44 -9.10
N VAL A 87 -5.97 1.69 -8.76
CA VAL A 87 -6.60 1.75 -7.43
C VAL A 87 -5.62 1.31 -6.34
N ILE A 88 -4.88 0.23 -6.56
CA ILE A 88 -3.87 -0.25 -5.60
C ILE A 88 -2.79 0.81 -5.39
N CYS A 89 -2.28 1.41 -6.47
CA CYS A 89 -1.25 2.45 -6.38
C CYS A 89 -1.74 3.68 -5.60
N GLY A 90 -2.97 4.15 -5.83
CA GLY A 90 -3.56 5.27 -5.08
C GLY A 90 -3.90 4.93 -3.62
N ALA A 91 -4.49 3.77 -3.37
CA ALA A 91 -4.95 3.34 -2.04
C ALA A 91 -3.79 2.93 -1.10
N SER A 92 -2.60 2.67 -1.65
CA SER A 92 -1.43 2.25 -0.86
C SER A 92 -1.08 3.26 0.22
N VAL A 93 -1.10 4.56 -0.09
CA VAL A 93 -0.76 5.63 0.88
C VAL A 93 -1.77 5.68 2.01
N THR A 94 -3.07 5.57 1.71
CA THR A 94 -4.11 5.57 2.73
C THR A 94 -4.01 4.37 3.66
N LEU A 95 -3.66 3.20 3.12
CA LEU A 95 -3.51 1.97 3.89
C LEU A 95 -2.31 2.04 4.82
N ILE A 96 -1.16 2.55 4.34
CA ILE A 96 0.04 2.75 5.17
C ILE A 96 -0.27 3.71 6.32
N ASN A 97 -0.93 4.83 6.04
CA ASN A 97 -1.32 5.79 7.09
C ASN A 97 -2.32 5.18 8.08
N PHE A 98 -3.25 4.35 7.63
CA PHE A 98 -4.20 3.67 8.51
C PHE A 98 -3.48 2.77 9.53
N PHE A 99 -2.68 1.82 9.06
CA PHE A 99 -1.97 0.90 9.95
C PHE A 99 -0.95 1.61 10.84
N TRP A 100 -0.31 2.67 10.34
CA TRP A 100 0.57 3.52 11.14
C TRP A 100 -0.16 4.14 12.34
N ASN A 101 -1.35 4.70 12.13
CA ASN A 101 -2.13 5.30 13.20
C ASN A 101 -2.70 4.27 14.18
N VAL A 102 -3.04 3.06 13.72
CA VAL A 102 -3.51 1.96 14.60
C VAL A 102 -2.36 1.44 15.47
N GLY A 103 -1.15 1.28 14.90
CA GLY A 103 0.00 0.78 15.64
C GLY A 103 0.52 1.70 16.74
N GLN A 104 0.23 3.01 16.66
CA GLN A 104 0.56 3.98 17.70
C GLN A 104 -0.50 4.09 18.82
N GLN A 105 -1.65 3.44 18.65
CA GLN A 105 -2.72 3.39 19.66
C GLN A 105 -2.59 2.22 20.63
N VAL A 106 -1.73 1.23 20.33
CA VAL A 106 -1.49 0.02 21.11
C VAL A 106 -0.14 0.06 21.80
#